data_AF-K7EM24-F1
#
_entry.id   AF-K7EM24-F1
#
_cell.length_a   1.000
_cell.length_b   1.000
_cell.length_c   1.000
_cell.angle_alpha   90.00
_cell.angle_beta   90.00
_cell.angle_gamma   90.00
#
_symmetry.space_group_name_H-M   'P 1'
#
loop_
_entity.id
_entity.type
_entity.pdbx_description
1 polymer ?
#
loop_
_entity_poly.entity_id
_entity_poly.type
_entity_poly.pdbx_seq_one_letter_code
_entity_poly.pdbx_strand_id
1 'polypeptide(L)'
;MGELFRSEEMTLAQLFLQSEAAYCCVSELGELGKVQFRDLNPDVNVFQRKFVNEVRRCEEMDRKLRFVEKEIRKANIPIMDTGENPEVPFPRDMIDLEANFEKIENELKEINTNQEALKRNFLELTELKF
;
A
#
# COMPACT_ATOMS: atom_id res chain seq x y z
N MET A 1 10.79 19.57 27.16
CA MET A 1 11.85 20.59 26.87
C MET A 1 13.10 20.38 27.73
N GLY A 2 13.66 19.18 27.68
CA GLY A 2 14.95 18.82 28.30
C GLY A 2 15.64 17.66 27.58
N GLU A 3 15.32 17.45 26.30
CA GLU A 3 15.55 16.21 25.56
C GLU A 3 16.88 16.15 24.80
N LEU A 4 17.67 17.23 24.78
CA LEU A 4 18.90 17.30 23.98
C LEU A 4 20.13 16.64 24.64
N PHE A 5 20.11 16.41 25.95
CA PHE A 5 21.29 15.94 26.69
C PHE A 5 21.20 14.48 27.15
N ARG A 6 20.00 13.92 27.29
CA ARG A 6 19.74 12.52 27.68
C ARG A 6 18.47 12.01 27.00
N SER A 7 18.38 10.70 26.84
CA SER A 7 17.17 10.02 26.33
C SER A 7 15.96 10.27 27.23
N GLU A 8 14.77 10.26 26.64
CA GLU A 8 13.52 10.34 27.37
C GLU A 8 13.30 9.13 28.29
N GLU A 9 12.53 9.33 29.35
CA GLU A 9 12.12 8.27 30.25
C GLU A 9 11.10 7.37 29.55
N MET A 10 11.40 6.08 29.44
CA MET A 10 10.57 5.10 28.75
C MET A 10 9.81 4.24 29.75
N THR A 11 8.54 3.95 29.47
CA THR A 11 7.71 3.04 30.27
C THR A 11 7.33 1.81 29.45
N LEU A 12 7.46 0.62 30.05
CA LEU A 12 6.94 -0.62 29.47
C LEU A 12 5.50 -0.83 29.95
N ALA A 13 4.57 -0.91 29.01
CA ALA A 13 3.17 -1.21 29.28
C ALA A 13 2.74 -2.51 28.58
N GLN A 14 1.79 -3.23 29.19
CA GLN A 14 1.15 -4.40 28.60
C GLN A 14 -0.31 -4.06 28.27
N LEU A 15 -0.68 -4.21 27.01
CA LEU A 15 -2.03 -3.93 26.52
C LEU A 15 -2.81 -5.23 26.38
N PHE A 16 -4.01 -5.27 26.96
CA PHE A 16 -4.96 -6.37 26.77
C PHE A 16 -6.08 -5.90 25.85
N LEU A 17 -6.11 -6.42 24.63
CA LEU A 17 -7.06 -6.03 23.59
C LEU A 17 -7.99 -7.20 23.27
N GLN A 18 -9.29 -6.91 23.15
CA GLN A 18 -10.24 -7.85 22.57
C GLN A 18 -10.01 -7.93 21.06
N SER A 19 -10.15 -9.13 20.48
CA SER A 19 -9.89 -9.36 19.05
C SER A 19 -10.67 -8.43 18.12
N GLU A 20 -11.91 -8.08 18.48
CA GLU A 20 -12.79 -7.22 17.68
C GLU A 20 -12.35 -5.74 17.69
N ALA A 21 -11.78 -5.27 18.80
CA ALA A 21 -11.31 -3.90 18.96
C ALA A 21 -9.83 -3.71 18.57
N ALA A 22 -9.09 -4.81 18.40
CA ALA A 22 -7.65 -4.78 18.19
C ALA A 22 -7.24 -3.93 16.99
N TYR A 23 -7.97 -4.00 15.88
CA TYR A 23 -7.69 -3.20 14.68
C TYR A 23 -7.75 -1.70 14.96
N CYS A 24 -8.87 -1.22 15.50
CA CYS A 24 -9.07 0.21 15.78
C CYS A 24 -8.06 0.72 16.81
N CYS A 25 -7.83 -0.03 17.90
CA CYS A 25 -6.86 0.38 18.91
C CYS A 25 -5.43 0.47 18.35
N VAL A 26 -5.01 -0.51 17.54
CA VAL A 26 -3.65 -0.48 16.94
C VAL A 26 -3.53 0.66 15.93
N SER A 27 -4.59 0.94 15.17
CA SER A 27 -4.66 2.08 14.25
C SER A 27 -4.43 3.40 14.96
N GLU A 28 -5.18 3.67 16.03
CA GLU A 28 -5.05 4.89 16.83
C GLU A 28 -3.65 5.03 17.45
N LEU A 29 -3.08 3.93 17.95
CA LEU A 29 -1.71 3.94 18.49
C LEU A 29 -0.67 4.23 17.40
N GLY A 30 -0.92 3.78 16.16
CA GLY A 30 -0.10 4.08 14.99
C GLY A 30 -0.14 5.57 14.63
N GLU A 31 -1.32 6.17 14.60
CA GLU A 31 -1.52 7.60 14.32
C GLU A 31 -0.88 8.49 15.39
N LEU A 32 -0.90 8.06 16.66
CA LEU A 32 -0.22 8.76 17.74
C LEU A 32 1.32 8.77 17.58
N GLY A 33 1.90 7.73 16.96
CA GLY A 33 3.34 7.66 16.65
C GLY A 33 4.28 7.60 17.86
N LYS A 34 3.77 7.26 19.05
CA LYS A 34 4.52 7.30 20.33
C LYS A 34 4.82 5.92 20.93
N VAL A 35 4.36 4.85 20.29
CA VAL A 35 4.44 3.49 20.83
C VAL A 35 5.41 2.65 20.01
N GLN A 36 6.32 1.97 20.71
CA GLN A 36 7.18 0.96 20.11
C GLN A 36 6.75 -0.42 20.58
N PHE A 37 6.29 -1.26 19.65
CA PHE A 37 5.93 -2.65 19.94
C PHE A 37 7.17 -3.54 20.02
N ARG A 38 7.14 -4.50 20.95
CA ARG A 38 8.13 -5.60 21.03
C ARG A 38 7.53 -6.87 20.46
N ASP A 39 8.30 -7.60 19.67
CA ASP A 39 7.86 -8.89 19.15
C ASP A 39 7.81 -9.91 20.30
N LEU A 40 6.59 -10.34 20.66
CA LEU A 40 6.37 -11.38 21.66
C LEU A 40 6.46 -12.80 21.06
N ASN A 41 6.52 -12.92 19.73
CA ASN A 41 6.53 -14.20 19.02
C ASN A 41 7.76 -14.34 18.08
N PRO A 42 9.00 -14.16 18.58
CA PRO A 42 10.20 -14.22 17.75
C PRO A 42 10.44 -15.62 17.16
N ASP A 43 10.07 -16.67 17.89
CA ASP A 43 10.31 -18.07 17.47
C ASP A 43 9.24 -18.60 16.51
N VAL A 44 8.16 -17.84 16.29
CA VAL A 44 7.08 -18.22 15.38
C VAL A 44 7.46 -17.84 13.96
N ASN A 45 7.48 -18.84 13.08
CA ASN A 45 7.73 -18.65 11.65
C ASN A 45 6.76 -17.61 11.07
N VAL A 46 7.30 -16.70 10.25
CA VAL A 46 6.57 -15.61 9.58
C VAL A 46 5.30 -16.12 8.89
N PHE A 47 5.35 -17.28 8.24
CA PHE A 47 4.20 -17.85 7.52
C PHE A 47 3.10 -18.42 8.42
N GLN A 48 3.38 -18.63 9.70
CA GLN A 48 2.44 -19.15 10.69
C GLN A 48 1.89 -18.06 11.60
N ARG A 49 2.32 -16.80 11.41
CA ARG A 49 1.83 -15.67 12.19
C ARG A 49 0.36 -15.41 11.86
N LYS A 50 -0.39 -15.02 12.89
CA LYS A 50 -1.86 -14.90 12.87
C LYS A 50 -2.40 -14.03 11.71
N PHE A 51 -1.73 -12.93 11.38
CA PHE A 51 -2.20 -11.93 10.41
C PHE A 51 -1.43 -11.94 9.08
N VAL A 52 -0.77 -13.05 8.74
CA VAL A 52 0.08 -13.12 7.53
C VAL A 52 -0.71 -12.92 6.23
N ASN A 53 -1.97 -13.34 6.19
CA ASN A 53 -2.79 -13.24 4.97
C ASN A 53 -3.19 -11.78 4.71
N GLU A 54 -3.52 -11.04 5.76
CA GLU A 54 -3.86 -9.63 5.72
C GLU A 54 -2.66 -8.79 5.29
N VAL A 55 -1.46 -9.09 5.80
CA VAL A 55 -0.22 -8.45 5.36
C VAL A 55 0.03 -8.72 3.88
N ARG A 56 -0.09 -9.97 3.44
CA ARG A 56 0.06 -10.33 2.02
C ARG A 56 -0.94 -9.63 1.10
N ARG A 57 -2.19 -9.46 1.53
CA ARG A 57 -3.19 -8.68 0.76
C ARG A 57 -2.74 -7.23 0.59
N CYS A 58 -2.20 -6.61 1.65
CA CYS A 58 -1.65 -5.27 1.56
C CYS A 58 -0.43 -5.19 0.63
N GLU A 59 0.46 -6.19 0.66
CA GLU A 59 1.61 -6.27 -0.25
C GLU A 59 1.19 -6.38 -1.73
N GLU A 60 0.16 -7.16 -2.06
CA GLU A 60 -0.37 -7.22 -3.43
C GLU A 60 -1.02 -5.90 -3.86
N MET A 61 -1.75 -5.22 -2.96
CA MET A 61 -2.29 -3.88 -3.25
C MET A 61 -1.17 -2.85 -3.50
N ASP A 62 -0.11 -2.85 -2.68
CA ASP A 62 1.07 -1.99 -2.89
C ASP A 62 1.73 -2.28 -4.25
N ARG A 63 1.85 -3.56 -4.62
CA ARG A 63 2.36 -3.95 -5.94
C ARG A 63 1.52 -3.39 -7.09
N LYS A 64 0.18 -3.46 -6.99
CA LYS A 64 -0.75 -2.88 -7.98
C LYS A 64 -0.57 -1.37 -8.08
N LEU A 65 -0.50 -0.67 -6.95
CA LEU A 65 -0.27 0.78 -6.90
C LEU A 65 1.07 1.19 -7.53
N ARG A 66 2.16 0.46 -7.25
CA ARG A 66 3.47 0.70 -7.88
C ARG A 66 3.45 0.51 -9.40
N PHE A 67 2.61 -0.38 -9.91
CA PHE A 67 2.41 -0.52 -11.36
C PHE A 67 1.71 0.72 -11.92
N VAL A 68 0.60 1.15 -11.30
CA VAL A 68 -0.13 2.37 -11.70
C VAL A 68 0.79 3.59 -11.67
N GLU A 69 1.57 3.77 -10.61
CA GLU A 69 2.52 4.88 -10.47
C GLU A 69 3.53 4.91 -11.63
N LYS A 70 4.04 3.74 -12.04
CA LYS A 70 4.96 3.63 -13.18
C LYS A 70 4.29 4.05 -14.49
N GLU A 71 3.04 3.66 -14.72
CA GLU A 71 2.29 4.05 -15.93
C GLU A 71 2.02 5.56 -15.96
N ILE A 72 1.64 6.16 -14.83
CA ILE A 72 1.45 7.61 -14.70
C ILE A 72 2.75 8.37 -15.03
N ARG A 73 3.89 7.90 -14.48
CA ARG A 73 5.21 8.48 -14.78
C ARG A 73 5.58 8.34 -16.25
N LYS A 74 5.31 7.20 -16.89
CA LYS A 74 5.53 7.00 -18.34
C LYS A 74 4.69 7.95 -19.19
N ALA A 75 3.47 8.27 -18.73
CA ALA A 75 2.59 9.23 -19.40
C ALA A 75 2.97 10.70 -19.14
N ASN A 76 4.03 10.98 -18.36
CA ASN A 76 4.44 12.32 -17.92
C ASN A 76 3.32 13.08 -17.19
N ILE A 77 2.44 12.37 -16.49
CA ILE A 77 1.38 12.99 -15.68
C ILE A 77 1.98 13.32 -14.30
N PRO A 78 1.86 14.58 -13.82
CA PRO A 78 2.37 14.95 -12.51
C PRO A 78 1.53 14.30 -11.40
N ILE A 79 2.20 13.58 -10.50
CA ILE A 79 1.58 13.08 -9.27
C ILE A 79 1.62 14.22 -8.25
N MET A 80 0.45 14.71 -7.84
CA MET A 80 0.35 15.68 -6.75
C MET A 80 0.46 14.93 -5.43
N ASP A 81 1.49 15.25 -4.66
CA ASP A 81 1.58 14.84 -3.26
C ASP A 81 0.85 15.88 -2.42
N THR A 82 -0.24 15.47 -1.76
CA THR A 82 -1.03 16.34 -0.88
C THR A 82 -0.33 16.58 0.45
N GLY A 83 0.76 15.87 0.77
CA GLY A 83 1.51 16.00 2.02
C GLY A 83 0.78 15.52 3.28
N GLU A 84 -0.51 15.21 3.15
CA GLU A 84 -1.36 14.64 4.19
C GLU A 84 -1.45 13.13 3.99
N ASN A 85 -1.10 12.37 5.03
CA ASN A 85 -1.40 10.95 5.06
C ASN A 85 -2.91 10.77 5.27
N PRO A 86 -3.58 9.95 4.46
CA PRO A 86 -4.99 9.65 4.68
C PRO A 86 -5.19 8.93 6.01
N GLU A 87 -6.36 9.11 6.60
CA GLU A 87 -6.80 8.33 7.76
C GLU A 87 -6.77 6.83 7.44
N VAL A 88 -6.52 6.01 8.47
CA VAL A 88 -6.45 4.57 8.29
C VAL A 88 -7.84 4.05 7.88
N PRO A 89 -7.97 3.36 6.73
CA PRO A 89 -9.25 2.84 6.27
C PRO A 89 -9.76 1.71 7.18
N PHE A 90 -11.08 1.51 7.21
CA PHE A 90 -11.64 0.36 7.93
C PHE A 90 -11.36 -0.95 7.16
N PRO A 91 -11.36 -2.11 7.85
CA PRO A 91 -11.12 -3.40 7.19
C PRO A 91 -12.12 -3.74 6.07
N ARG A 92 -13.33 -3.16 6.11
CA ARG A 92 -14.33 -3.31 5.05
C ARG A 92 -13.91 -2.57 3.78
N ASP A 93 -13.47 -1.33 3.94
CA ASP A 93 -13.05 -0.47 2.84
C ASP A 93 -11.81 -1.03 2.12
N MET A 94 -10.97 -1.81 2.82
CA MET A 94 -9.85 -2.53 2.20
C MET A 94 -10.29 -3.48 1.09
N ILE A 95 -11.46 -4.11 1.20
CA ILE A 95 -11.97 -5.03 0.16
C ILE A 95 -12.34 -4.23 -1.09
N ASP A 96 -13.00 -3.09 -0.91
CA ASP A 96 -13.39 -2.22 -2.02
C ASP A 96 -12.15 -1.60 -2.69
N LEU A 97 -11.16 -1.19 -1.91
CA LEU A 97 -9.87 -0.72 -2.43
C LEU A 97 -9.15 -1.79 -3.24
N GLU A 98 -9.11 -3.04 -2.75
CA GLU A 98 -8.49 -4.16 -3.45
C GLU A 98 -9.13 -4.39 -4.83
N ALA A 99 -10.47 -4.40 -4.89
CA ALA A 99 -11.22 -4.54 -6.13
C ALA A 99 -10.99 -3.36 -7.08
N ASN A 100 -10.95 -2.13 -6.56
CA ASN A 100 -10.67 -0.94 -7.36
C ASN A 100 -9.26 -0.97 -7.96
N PHE A 101 -8.24 -1.31 -7.17
CA PHE A 101 -6.86 -1.40 -7.66
C PHE A 101 -6.70 -2.49 -8.72
N GLU A 102 -7.39 -3.63 -8.56
CA GLU A 102 -7.39 -4.69 -9.57
C GLU A 102 -7.99 -4.24 -10.89
N LYS A 103 -9.14 -3.56 -10.81
CA LYS A 103 -9.82 -3.04 -11.99
C LYS A 103 -8.94 -2.03 -12.74
N ILE A 104 -8.34 -1.07 -12.02
CA ILE A 104 -7.46 -0.06 -12.60
C ILE A 104 -6.23 -0.72 -13.26
N GLU A 105 -5.61 -1.70 -12.60
CA GLU A 105 -4.46 -2.41 -13.16
C GLU A 105 -4.83 -3.12 -14.46
N ASN A 106 -5.96 -3.82 -14.50
CA ASN A 106 -6.43 -4.55 -15.68
C ASN A 106 -6.76 -3.60 -16.84
N GLU A 107 -7.48 -2.51 -16.56
CA GLU A 107 -7.80 -1.50 -17.57
C GLU A 107 -6.53 -0.86 -18.16
N LEU A 108 -5.53 -0.53 -17.33
CA LEU A 108 -4.27 0.03 -17.82
C LEU A 108 -3.47 -0.97 -18.67
N LYS A 109 -3.44 -2.26 -18.28
CA LYS A 109 -2.81 -3.30 -19.09
C LYS A 109 -3.48 -3.44 -20.46
N GLU A 110 -4.81 -3.44 -20.50
CA GLU A 110 -5.57 -3.52 -21.74
C GLU A 110 -5.29 -2.31 -22.65
N ILE A 111 -5.36 -1.09 -22.09
CA ILE A 111 -5.05 0.15 -22.83
C ILE A 111 -3.64 0.11 -23.40
N ASN A 112 -2.64 -0.32 -22.62
CA ASN A 112 -1.27 -0.44 -23.10
C ASN A 112 -1.13 -1.42 -24.26
N THR A 113 -1.74 -2.61 -24.16
CA THR A 113 -1.72 -3.60 -25.24
C THR A 113 -2.37 -3.07 -26.52
N ASN A 114 -3.52 -2.40 -26.38
CA ASN A 114 -4.24 -1.80 -27.50
C ASN A 114 -3.43 -0.66 -28.14
N GLN A 115 -2.78 0.17 -27.33
CA GLN A 115 -1.93 1.26 -27.82
C GLN A 115 -0.71 0.74 -28.58
N GLU A 116 -0.06 -0.32 -28.09
CA GLU A 116 1.06 -0.96 -28.79
C GLU A 116 0.62 -1.57 -30.12
N ALA A 117 -0.51 -2.28 -30.15
CA ALA A 117 -1.05 -2.87 -31.37
C ALA A 117 -1.37 -1.80 -32.42
N LEU A 118 -2.01 -0.69 -32.01
CA LEU A 118 -2.31 0.44 -32.89
C LEU A 118 -1.05 1.09 -33.45
N LYS A 119 -0.01 1.28 -32.62
CA LYS A 119 1.28 1.83 -33.08
C LYS A 119 1.96 0.93 -34.10
N ARG A 120 1.96 -0.39 -33.89
CA ARG A 120 2.52 -1.37 -34.85
C ARG A 120 1.77 -1.33 -36.17
N ASN A 121 0.45 -1.44 -36.15
CA ASN A 121 -0.38 -1.38 -37.36
C ASN A 121 -0.19 -0.06 -38.12
N PHE A 122 -0.05 1.07 -37.42
CA PHE A 122 0.21 2.36 -38.05
C PHE A 122 1.57 2.41 -38.75
N LEU A 123 2.62 1.88 -38.11
CA LEU A 123 3.96 1.81 -38.69
C LEU A 123 3.97 0.92 -39.94
N GLU A 124 3.40 -0.28 -39.86
CA GLU A 124 3.30 -1.22 -40.99
C GLU A 124 2.58 -0.59 -42.19
N LEU A 125 1.46 0.11 -41.96
CA LEU A 125 0.72 0.80 -43.02
C LEU A 125 1.48 2.02 -43.59
N THR A 126 2.34 2.64 -42.80
CA THR A 126 3.16 3.78 -43.25
C THR A 126 4.33 3.28 -44.10
N GLU A 127 4.96 2.18 -43.70
CA GLU A 127 6.02 1.52 -44.48
C GLU A 127 5.52 0.99 -45.82
N LEU A 128 4.30 0.45 -45.89
CA LEU A 128 3.68 -0.03 -47.14
C LEU A 128 3.31 1.08 -48.14
N LYS A 129 3.28 2.35 -47.70
CA LYS A 129 3.00 3.51 -48.58
C LYS A 129 4.24 4.06 -49.29
N PHE A 130 5.43 3.60 -48.92
CA PHE A 130 6.70 3.94 -49.56
C PHE A 130 7.30 2.71 -50.26
#